data_AF-T1AH45-F1
#
_entry.id   AF-T1AH45-F1
#
_cell.length_a   1.000
_cell.length_b   1.000
_cell.length_c   1.000
_cell.angle_alpha   90.00
_cell.angle_beta   90.00
_cell.angle_gamma   90.00
#
_symmetry.space_group_name_H-M   'P 1'
#
loop_
_entity.id
_entity.type
_entity.pdbx_description
1 polymer ?
#
loop_
_entity_poly.entity_id
_entity_poly.type
_entity_poly.pdbx_seq_one_letter_code
_entity_poly.pdbx_strand_id
1 'polypeptide(L)'
;MRDFHIPVVGIDSQSEAEEVRYLPLPGEMTTFAMPVVNLVTDPEILEAVCTVLENLRSAMLTKRDAKIDLTRLTPDVVELINQSLGQGEVSVIVRNPSNLHIQETVFAGIWRIQKMSTQSVVSSDMLHAC
;
A
#
# COMPACT_ATOMS: atom_id res chain seq x y z
N MET A 1 -41.44 -27.53 6.14
CA MET A 1 -41.44 -26.06 6.31
C MET A 1 -41.80 -25.79 7.75
N ARG A 2 -40.93 -25.13 8.52
CA ARG A 2 -41.20 -24.80 9.94
C ARG A 2 -42.07 -23.55 9.98
N ASP A 3 -43.11 -23.58 10.80
CA ASP A 3 -43.97 -22.43 11.07
C ASP A 3 -43.19 -21.38 11.88
N PHE A 4 -43.16 -20.14 11.40
CA PHE A 4 -42.53 -19.01 12.06
C PHE A 4 -43.63 -18.10 12.64
N HIS A 5 -43.88 -18.20 13.96
CA HIS A 5 -44.89 -17.38 14.66
C HIS A 5 -44.35 -15.98 15.01
N ILE A 6 -44.04 -15.16 14.02
CA ILE A 6 -43.85 -13.72 14.25
C ILE A 6 -45.11 -13.02 13.78
N PRO A 7 -45.90 -12.36 14.65
CA PRO A 7 -47.07 -11.64 14.23
C PRO A 7 -46.63 -10.41 13.43
N VAL A 8 -46.98 -10.36 12.15
CA VAL A 8 -46.81 -9.16 11.32
C VAL A 8 -47.92 -8.18 11.69
N VAL A 9 -47.59 -7.20 12.52
CA VAL A 9 -48.46 -6.05 12.79
C VAL A 9 -48.15 -4.99 11.75
N GLY A 10 -49.07 -4.77 10.81
CA GLY A 10 -49.01 -3.61 9.93
C GLY A 10 -49.35 -2.37 10.75
N ILE A 11 -48.37 -1.50 10.99
CA ILE A 11 -48.61 -0.18 11.56
C ILE A 11 -48.98 0.72 10.38
N ASP A 12 -50.27 0.90 10.15
CA ASP A 12 -50.82 1.89 9.25
C ASP A 12 -50.86 3.25 9.96
N SER A 13 -49.88 4.10 9.68
CA SER A 13 -50.05 5.55 9.45
C SER A 13 -48.66 6.17 9.28
N GLN A 14 -48.42 6.70 8.07
CA GLN A 14 -47.23 7.48 7.73
C GLN A 14 -47.17 8.72 8.62
N SER A 15 -46.30 8.71 9.63
CA SER A 15 -45.69 9.94 10.13
C SER A 15 -44.44 10.18 9.28
N GLU A 16 -44.36 11.39 8.73
CA GLU A 16 -43.35 11.92 7.80
C GLU A 16 -42.00 11.21 7.90
N ALA A 17 -41.43 10.83 6.75
CA ALA A 17 -40.08 10.29 6.69
C ALA A 17 -39.16 11.22 7.48
N GLU A 18 -38.81 10.79 8.70
CA GLU A 18 -37.93 11.53 9.60
C GLU A 18 -36.66 11.79 8.79
N GLU A 19 -36.34 13.06 8.58
CA GLU A 19 -35.28 13.45 7.65
C GLU A 19 -33.97 12.81 8.13
N VAL A 20 -33.59 11.71 7.47
CA VAL A 20 -32.49 10.86 7.94
C VAL A 20 -31.23 11.70 7.83
N ARG A 21 -30.71 12.14 8.97
CA ARG A 21 -29.45 12.90 9.02
C ARG A 21 -28.29 11.95 8.75
N TYR A 22 -27.88 11.90 7.49
CA TYR A 22 -26.63 11.27 7.12
C TYR A 22 -25.46 12.10 7.62
N LEU A 23 -24.43 11.41 8.14
CA LEU A 23 -23.10 12.00 8.18
C LEU A 23 -22.74 12.39 6.74
N PRO A 24 -22.10 13.56 6.51
CA PRO A 24 -21.61 13.88 5.18
C PRO A 24 -20.72 12.74 4.72
N LEU A 25 -21.04 12.19 3.55
CA LEU A 25 -20.19 11.20 2.92
C LEU A 25 -18.80 11.81 2.76
N PRO A 26 -17.73 11.04 3.00
CA PRO A 26 -16.39 11.47 2.61
C PRO A 26 -16.45 11.99 1.16
N GLY A 27 -15.79 13.12 0.91
CA GLY A 27 -15.73 13.74 -0.40
C GLY A 27 -14.93 12.92 -1.40
N GLU A 28 -14.28 13.58 -2.36
CA GLU A 28 -13.49 12.90 -3.39
C GLU A 28 -12.52 11.86 -2.80
N MET A 29 -12.61 10.63 -3.31
CA MET A 29 -11.65 9.57 -3.01
C MET A 29 -10.36 9.83 -3.78
N THR A 30 -9.21 9.72 -3.11
CA THR A 30 -7.91 9.80 -3.77
C THR A 30 -7.86 8.75 -4.88
N THR A 31 -7.73 9.20 -6.12
CA THR A 31 -7.56 8.33 -7.29
C THR A 31 -6.08 8.12 -7.54
N PHE A 32 -5.72 6.96 -8.08
CA PHE A 32 -4.35 6.69 -8.50
C PHE A 32 -3.81 7.81 -9.41
N ALA A 33 -2.65 8.35 -9.05
CA ALA A 33 -1.87 9.26 -9.85
C ALA A 33 -0.46 8.70 -10.00
N MET A 34 0.05 8.65 -11.24
CA MET A 34 1.40 8.13 -11.49
C MET A 34 2.44 9.01 -10.79
N PRO A 35 3.39 8.43 -10.03
CA PRO A 35 4.43 9.20 -9.36
C PRO A 35 5.28 9.99 -10.35
N VAL A 36 5.69 11.19 -9.95
CA VAL A 36 6.63 12.01 -10.73
C VAL A 36 8.05 11.57 -10.39
N VAL A 37 8.75 11.07 -11.40
CA VAL A 37 10.14 10.58 -11.27
C VAL A 37 11.11 11.64 -11.76
N ASN A 38 12.20 11.86 -11.03
CA ASN A 38 13.27 12.71 -11.53
C ASN A 38 14.10 11.98 -12.60
N LEU A 39 13.78 12.22 -13.86
CA LEU A 39 14.49 11.63 -15.01
C LEU A 39 15.82 12.33 -15.34
N VAL A 40 16.17 13.43 -14.66
CA VAL A 40 17.46 14.12 -14.81
C VAL A 40 18.54 13.48 -13.92
N THR A 41 18.37 12.19 -13.59
CA THR A 41 19.28 11.43 -12.74
C THR A 41 20.42 10.82 -13.58
N ASP A 42 21.53 10.47 -12.94
CA ASP A 42 22.64 9.74 -13.54
C ASP A 42 22.14 8.50 -14.32
N PRO A 43 22.54 8.30 -15.59
CA PRO A 43 22.21 7.12 -16.37
C PRO A 43 22.50 5.78 -15.66
N GLU A 44 23.58 5.68 -14.89
CA GLU A 44 23.93 4.44 -14.17
C GLU A 44 22.92 4.11 -13.08
N ILE A 45 22.45 5.13 -12.37
CA ILE A 45 21.40 5.00 -11.34
C ILE A 45 20.08 4.59 -12.01
N LEU A 46 19.73 5.23 -13.12
CA LEU A 46 18.51 4.91 -13.86
C LEU A 46 18.50 3.46 -14.35
N GLU A 47 19.62 2.97 -14.89
CA GLU A 47 19.77 1.58 -15.33
C GLU A 47 19.61 0.60 -14.15
N ALA A 48 20.23 0.90 -13.00
CA ALA A 48 20.09 0.09 -11.80
C ALA A 48 18.63 0.02 -11.31
N VAL A 49 17.91 1.14 -11.32
CA VAL A 49 16.49 1.18 -10.96
C VAL A 49 15.64 0.39 -11.94
N CYS A 50 15.81 0.59 -13.25
CA CYS A 50 15.10 -0.18 -14.27
C CYS A 50 15.32 -1.68 -14.07
N THR A 51 16.56 -2.12 -13.84
CA THR A 51 16.89 -3.52 -13.57
C THR A 51 16.12 -4.07 -12.37
N VAL A 52 16.07 -3.33 -11.26
CA VAL A 52 15.34 -3.74 -10.05
C VAL A 52 13.84 -3.85 -10.31
N LEU A 53 13.24 -2.87 -10.99
CA LEU A 53 11.80 -2.85 -11.27
C LEU A 53 11.40 -3.91 -12.30
N GLU A 54 12.24 -4.20 -13.29
CA GLU A 54 12.04 -5.29 -14.24
C GLU A 54 12.12 -6.67 -13.57
N ASN A 55 13.05 -6.85 -12.64
CA ASN A 55 13.16 -8.06 -11.84
C ASN A 55 11.92 -8.24 -10.95
N LEU A 56 11.43 -7.18 -10.32
CA LEU A 56 10.18 -7.21 -9.55
C LEU A 56 9.00 -7.61 -10.44
N ARG A 57 8.83 -6.94 -11.59
CA ARG A 57 7.76 -7.24 -12.55
C ARG A 57 7.81 -8.69 -13.00
N SER A 58 8.97 -9.18 -13.39
CA SER A 58 9.17 -10.56 -13.84
C SER A 58 8.88 -11.57 -12.74
N ALA A 59 9.27 -11.26 -11.51
CA ALA A 59 8.96 -12.07 -10.34
C ALA A 59 7.45 -12.14 -10.06
N MET A 60 6.73 -11.01 -10.14
CA MET A 60 5.27 -10.97 -9.95
C MET A 60 4.51 -11.80 -10.99
N LEU A 61 5.03 -11.92 -12.21
CA LEU A 61 4.43 -12.76 -13.25
C LEU A 61 4.57 -14.27 -13.00
N THR A 62 5.51 -14.67 -12.14
CA THR A 62 5.84 -16.09 -11.91
C THR A 62 5.42 -16.60 -10.53
N LYS A 63 5.34 -15.71 -9.53
CA LYS A 63 4.97 -16.04 -8.15
C LYS A 63 4.07 -14.96 -7.56
N ARG A 64 3.15 -15.37 -6.69
CA ARG A 64 2.29 -14.45 -5.93
C ARG A 64 3.01 -13.74 -4.78
N ASP A 65 4.16 -14.24 -4.34
CA ASP A 65 4.92 -13.71 -3.18
C ASP A 65 6.30 -13.22 -3.63
N ALA A 66 6.34 -12.17 -4.45
CA ALA A 66 7.58 -11.68 -5.04
C ALA A 66 8.32 -10.76 -4.08
N LYS A 67 9.63 -11.00 -3.91
CA LYS A 67 10.49 -10.25 -2.98
C LYS A 67 11.78 -9.87 -3.66
N ILE A 68 12.20 -8.61 -3.50
CA ILE A 68 13.45 -8.06 -4.01
C ILE A 68 14.16 -7.35 -2.86
N ASP A 69 15.40 -7.75 -2.59
CA ASP A 69 16.25 -7.16 -1.55
C ASP A 69 16.87 -5.85 -2.06
N LEU A 70 16.67 -4.77 -1.31
CA LEU A 70 17.25 -3.45 -1.59
C LEU A 70 18.44 -3.11 -0.67
N THR A 71 18.75 -3.96 0.32
CA THR A 71 19.69 -3.66 1.42
C THR A 71 21.10 -3.28 0.95
N ARG A 72 21.53 -3.77 -0.22
CA ARG A 72 22.88 -3.53 -0.77
C ARG A 72 22.93 -2.44 -1.85
N LEU A 73 21.79 -1.83 -2.17
CA LEU A 73 21.73 -0.76 -3.17
C LEU A 73 22.23 0.56 -2.58
N THR A 74 22.72 1.44 -3.43
CA THR A 74 23.13 2.78 -3.02
C THR A 74 21.91 3.61 -2.60
N PRO A 75 22.09 4.60 -1.71
CA PRO A 75 20.99 5.48 -1.30
C PRO A 75 20.27 6.15 -2.47
N ASP A 76 21.01 6.59 -3.50
CA ASP A 76 20.43 7.30 -4.66
C ASP A 76 19.55 6.37 -5.52
N VAL A 77 19.95 5.10 -5.68
CA VAL A 77 19.14 4.08 -6.37
C VAL A 77 17.86 3.81 -5.59
N VAL A 78 17.98 3.67 -4.26
CA VAL A 78 16.82 3.45 -3.39
C VAL A 78 15.87 4.65 -3.39
N GLU A 79 16.41 5.87 -3.41
CA GLU A 79 15.62 7.09 -3.51
C GLU A 79 14.83 7.13 -4.82
N LEU A 80 15.46 6.87 -5.95
CA LEU A 80 14.79 6.87 -7.25
C LEU A 80 13.76 5.73 -7.37
N ILE A 81 13.98 4.58 -6.73
CA ILE A 81 12.95 3.53 -6.57
C ILE A 81 11.75 4.07 -5.80
N ASN A 82 11.95 4.79 -4.70
CA ASN A 82 10.84 5.35 -3.92
C ASN A 82 10.07 6.41 -4.70
N GLN A 83 10.76 7.24 -5.49
CA GLN A 83 10.12 8.20 -6.38
C GLN A 83 9.28 7.47 -7.45
N SER A 84 9.81 6.37 -8.00
CA SER A 84 9.14 5.59 -9.05
C SER A 84 7.92 4.83 -8.56
N LEU A 85 7.97 4.29 -7.33
CA LEU A 85 6.90 3.51 -6.74
C LEU A 85 5.90 4.35 -5.92
N GLY A 86 6.29 5.55 -5.50
CA GLY A 86 5.49 6.41 -4.64
C GLY A 86 5.16 5.79 -3.27
N GLN A 87 4.31 6.48 -2.50
CA GLN A 87 3.76 6.01 -1.24
C GLN A 87 2.25 5.93 -1.35
N GLY A 88 1.70 4.76 -1.03
CA GLY A 88 0.27 4.52 -0.92
C GLY A 88 -0.29 4.96 0.43
N GLU A 89 -1.54 4.62 0.66
CA GLU A 89 -2.31 5.12 1.81
C GLU A 89 -1.99 4.37 3.12
N VAL A 90 -1.51 3.12 3.01
CA VAL A 90 -1.35 2.24 4.17
C VAL A 90 0.10 2.19 4.62
N SER A 91 0.29 2.35 5.93
CA SER A 91 1.57 2.15 6.62
C SER A 91 1.38 1.33 7.88
N VAL A 92 2.41 0.56 8.26
CA VAL A 92 2.43 -0.28 9.46
C VAL A 92 3.76 -0.12 10.17
N ILE A 93 3.70 0.07 11.48
CA ILE A 93 4.87 0.03 12.36
C ILE A 93 4.72 -1.15 13.31
N VAL A 94 5.66 -2.09 13.23
CA VAL A 94 5.77 -3.19 14.19
C VAL A 94 6.87 -2.85 15.16
N ARG A 95 6.58 -2.79 16.46
CA ARG A 95 7.59 -2.52 17.51
C ARG A 95 8.18 -3.80 18.10
N ASN A 96 7.37 -4.86 18.22
CA ASN A 96 7.75 -6.16 18.77
C ASN A 96 7.17 -7.28 17.89
N PRO A 97 7.88 -8.40 17.64
CA PRO A 97 9.22 -8.74 18.15
C PRO A 97 10.36 -8.09 17.35
N SER A 98 10.07 -7.43 16.23
CA SER A 98 11.06 -6.79 15.36
C SER A 98 10.60 -5.38 15.02
N ASN A 99 11.51 -4.40 15.07
CA ASN A 99 11.22 -3.03 14.69
C ASN A 99 11.11 -2.93 13.15
N LEU A 100 9.89 -3.04 12.61
CA LEU A 100 9.61 -3.01 11.18
C LEU A 100 8.82 -1.77 10.82
N HIS A 101 9.24 -1.11 9.74
CA HIS A 101 8.51 -0.05 9.09
C HIS A 101 8.06 -0.58 7.73
N ILE A 102 6.75 -0.64 7.52
CA ILE A 102 6.15 -1.20 6.31
C ILE A 102 5.29 -0.12 5.68
N GLN A 103 5.47 0.12 4.39
CA GLN A 103 4.78 1.15 3.64
C GLN A 103 4.27 0.57 2.33
N GLU A 104 2.97 0.71 2.05
CA GLU A 104 2.44 0.41 0.72
C GLU A 104 2.94 1.45 -0.28
N THR A 105 3.20 1.03 -1.51
CA THR A 105 3.48 1.95 -2.62
C THR A 105 2.16 2.47 -3.23
N VAL A 106 2.19 3.37 -4.21
CA VAL A 106 0.93 3.73 -4.91
C VAL A 106 0.38 2.59 -5.76
N PHE A 107 1.19 1.55 -5.99
CA PHE A 107 0.79 0.31 -6.66
C PHE A 107 0.29 -0.67 -5.60
N ALA A 108 -1.03 -0.89 -5.60
CA ALA A 108 -1.68 -1.79 -4.65
C ALA A 108 -1.03 -3.18 -4.63
N GLY A 109 -0.81 -3.71 -3.43
CA GLY A 109 -0.19 -5.02 -3.23
C GLY A 109 1.35 -5.01 -3.33
N ILE A 110 2.00 -3.87 -3.60
CA ILE A 110 3.45 -3.72 -3.53
C ILE A 110 3.80 -2.92 -2.27
N TRP A 111 4.65 -3.50 -1.44
CA TRP A 111 5.03 -3.01 -0.12
C TRP A 111 6.54 -2.88 0.00
N ARG A 112 7.01 -1.86 0.71
CA ARG A 112 8.40 -1.77 1.18
C ARG A 112 8.45 -2.14 2.66
N ILE A 113 9.33 -3.07 3.01
CA ILE A 113 9.52 -3.58 4.36
C ILE A 113 10.94 -3.26 4.79
N GLN A 114 11.07 -2.39 5.79
CA GLN A 114 12.34 -2.00 6.37
C GLN A 114 12.45 -2.52 7.80
N LYS A 115 13.56 -3.19 8.11
CA LYS A 115 13.90 -3.59 9.48
C LYS A 115 14.86 -2.58 10.07
N MET A 116 14.43 -1.89 11.11
CA MET A 116 15.23 -0.91 11.83
C MET A 116 16.08 -1.59 12.89
N SER A 117 17.35 -1.21 12.97
CA SER A 117 18.25 -1.57 14.06
C SER A 117 17.89 -0.79 15.34
N THR A 118 18.52 -1.16 16.45
CA THR A 118 18.38 -0.43 17.73
C THR A 118 18.93 1.00 17.67
N GLN A 119 19.72 1.33 16.65
CA GLN A 119 20.30 2.65 16.39
C GLN A 119 19.49 3.44 15.34
N SER A 120 18.27 3.01 15.02
CA SER A 120 17.41 3.64 13.99
C SER A 120 18.02 3.65 12.59
N VAL A 121 18.88 2.67 12.27
CA VAL A 121 19.45 2.47 10.94
C VAL A 121 18.73 1.31 10.26
N VAL A 122 18.44 1.42 8.97
CA VAL A 122 17.87 0.32 8.17
C VAL A 122 18.89 -0.81 8.08
N SER A 123 18.57 -1.96 8.69
CA SER A 123 19.40 -3.17 8.70
C SER A 123 19.04 -4.17 7.60
N SER A 124 17.81 -4.07 7.09
CA SER A 124 17.31 -4.83 5.94
C SER A 124 16.20 -4.01 5.27
N ASP A 125 16.18 -4.03 3.94
CA ASP A 125 15.23 -3.30 3.12
C ASP A 125 14.76 -4.20 1.98
N MET A 126 13.45 -4.32 1.78
CA MET A 126 12.89 -5.27 0.82
C MET A 126 11.62 -4.70 0.18
N LEU A 127 11.49 -4.87 -1.13
CA LEU A 127 10.20 -4.77 -1.81
C LEU A 127 9.51 -6.13 -1.81
N HIS A 128 8.23 -6.13 -1.48
CA HIS A 128 7.41 -7.31 -1.37
C HIS A 128 6.08 -7.07 -2.10
N ALA A 129 5.84 -7.83 -3.16
CA ALA A 129 4.57 -7.85 -3.88
C ALA A 129 3.77 -9.11 -3.52
N CYS A 130 2.52 -8.94 -3.10
CA CYS A 130 1.61 -9.99 -2.61
C CYS A 130 0.16 -9.81 -3.08
#